data_AF-A0A838WJP5-F1
#
_entry.id   AF-A0A838WJP5-F1
#
_cell.length_a   1.000
_cell.length_b   1.000
_cell.length_c   1.000
_cell.angle_alpha   90.00
_cell.angle_beta   90.00
_cell.angle_gamma   90.00
#
_symmetry.space_group_name_H-M   'P 1'
#
loop_
_entity.id
_entity.type
_entity.pdbx_description
1 polymer ?
#
loop_
_entity_poly.entity_id
_entity_poly.type
_entity_poly.pdbx_seq_one_letter_code
_entity_poly.pdbx_strand_id
1 'polypeptide(L)'
;SIDTAFGTTYNRTIAEVLRGKWQKGDFSDLPPIQIVDNAILNGGKGAYSQKENRIYLSIDLIGNVESISKVIIEEIGHYVDAQINQVDSPGDEGGIFAALVQDEVLSANVLAELRNENDGGWLEVNGQKLEVEYNNPTVSLSLTSPSTVTEDGPQNLFYVFSR
;
A
#
# COMPACT_ATOMS: atom_id res chain seq x y z
N SER A 1 5.56 6.93 -14.37
CA SER A 1 4.84 6.32 -15.52
C SER A 1 4.15 5.05 -15.05
N ILE A 2 3.23 4.47 -15.83
CA ILE A 2 2.62 3.18 -15.48
C ILE A 2 3.68 2.09 -15.22
N ASP A 3 4.76 2.09 -16.01
CA ASP A 3 5.90 1.20 -15.83
C ASP A 3 6.67 1.41 -14.51
N THR A 4 6.52 2.58 -13.87
CA THR A 4 7.17 2.90 -12.60
C THR A 4 6.51 2.18 -11.43
N ALA A 5 5.18 2.05 -11.48
CA ALA A 5 4.38 1.33 -10.49
C ALA A 5 4.40 -0.18 -10.79
N PHE A 6 3.94 -0.60 -11.97
CA PHE A 6 3.56 -1.99 -12.23
C PHE A 6 4.60 -2.82 -13.01
N GLY A 7 5.84 -2.34 -13.08
CA GLY A 7 6.91 -2.94 -13.88
C GLY A 7 6.68 -2.83 -15.39
N THR A 8 7.44 -3.59 -16.20
CA THR A 8 7.44 -3.43 -17.68
C THR A 8 6.76 -4.58 -18.44
N THR A 9 6.38 -5.64 -17.72
CA THR A 9 5.87 -6.90 -18.27
C THR A 9 4.35 -7.07 -18.14
N TYR A 10 3.64 -6.10 -17.59
CA TYR A 10 2.18 -6.12 -17.47
C TYR A 10 1.48 -6.22 -18.84
N ASN A 11 0.23 -6.69 -18.80
CA ASN A 11 -0.64 -6.80 -19.95
C ASN A 11 -1.12 -5.41 -20.40
N ARG A 12 -0.39 -4.81 -21.35
CA ARG A 12 -0.72 -3.50 -21.94
C ARG A 12 -2.12 -3.45 -22.55
N THR A 13 -2.64 -4.56 -23.08
CA THR A 13 -3.99 -4.59 -23.65
C THR A 13 -5.04 -4.36 -22.57
N ILE A 14 -4.91 -4.99 -21.40
CA ILE A 14 -5.84 -4.79 -20.28
C ILE A 14 -5.69 -3.37 -19.71
N ALA A 15 -4.45 -2.90 -19.54
CA ALA A 15 -4.20 -1.52 -19.09
C ALA A 15 -4.86 -0.47 -20.00
N GLU A 16 -4.80 -0.66 -21.32
CA GLU A 16 -5.45 0.22 -22.30
C GLU A 16 -6.98 0.14 -22.25
N VAL A 17 -7.55 -1.03 -21.94
CA VAL A 17 -9.00 -1.18 -21.72
C VAL A 17 -9.44 -0.40 -20.48
N LEU A 18 -8.74 -0.55 -19.35
CA LEU A 18 -9.03 0.19 -18.12
C LEU A 18 -8.93 1.70 -18.35
N ARG A 19 -7.83 2.16 -18.95
CA ARG A 19 -7.63 3.56 -19.33
C ARG A 19 -8.77 4.08 -20.21
N GLY A 20 -9.17 3.30 -21.22
CA GLY A 20 -10.23 3.67 -22.15
C GLY A 20 -11.62 3.77 -21.50
N LYS A 21 -11.89 2.99 -20.44
CA LYS A 21 -13.10 3.11 -19.62
C LYS A 21 -13.07 4.40 -18.79
N TRP A 22 -11.98 4.62 -18.05
CA TRP A 22 -11.84 5.79 -17.18
C TRP A 22 -11.86 7.12 -17.94
N GLN A 23 -11.27 7.18 -19.14
CA GLN A 23 -11.35 8.36 -20.01
C GLN A 23 -12.79 8.71 -20.44
N LYS A 24 -13.69 7.74 -20.44
CA LYS A 24 -15.12 7.94 -20.73
C LYS A 24 -15.94 8.21 -19.46
N GLY A 25 -15.29 8.26 -18.29
CA GLY A 25 -15.95 8.35 -16.99
C GLY A 25 -16.63 7.05 -16.56
N ASP A 26 -16.28 5.93 -17.18
CA ASP A 26 -16.78 4.61 -16.78
C ASP A 26 -15.89 4.01 -15.70
N PHE A 27 -16.41 4.00 -14.47
CA PHE A 27 -15.76 3.45 -13.28
C PHE A 27 -16.52 2.22 -12.74
N SER A 28 -17.38 1.59 -13.54
CA SER A 28 -18.24 0.49 -13.08
C SER A 28 -17.47 -0.73 -12.57
N ASP A 29 -16.22 -0.87 -13.00
CA ASP A 29 -15.35 -1.99 -12.65
C ASP A 29 -14.58 -1.77 -11.35
N LEU A 30 -14.58 -0.54 -10.80
CA LEU A 30 -13.84 -0.26 -9.57
C LEU A 30 -14.35 -1.13 -8.42
N PRO A 31 -13.45 -1.59 -7.53
CA PRO A 31 -13.85 -2.40 -6.38
C PRO A 31 -14.86 -1.64 -5.50
N PRO A 32 -15.91 -2.30 -4.99
CA PRO A 32 -16.72 -1.74 -3.92
C PRO A 32 -15.87 -1.47 -2.67
N ILE A 33 -16.24 -0.41 -1.94
CA ILE A 33 -15.61 -0.04 -0.68
C ILE A 33 -16.46 -0.53 0.48
N GLN A 34 -15.83 -1.16 1.46
CA GLN A 34 -16.41 -1.50 2.75
C GLN A 34 -15.67 -0.78 3.87
N ILE A 35 -16.38 0.00 4.66
CA ILE A 35 -15.81 0.65 5.85
C ILE A 35 -15.75 -0.38 6.99
N VAL A 36 -14.62 -0.46 7.67
CA VAL A 36 -14.36 -1.39 8.79
C VAL A 36 -13.70 -0.67 9.95
N ASP A 37 -13.77 -1.25 11.14
CA ASP A 37 -13.04 -0.75 12.31
C ASP A 37 -11.52 -0.86 12.08
N ASN A 38 -10.74 0.10 12.59
CA ASN A 38 -9.28 0.09 12.47
C ASN A 38 -8.62 -1.16 13.07
N ALA A 39 -9.27 -1.79 14.07
CA ALA A 39 -8.82 -3.05 14.65
C ALA A 39 -8.84 -4.22 13.65
N ILE A 40 -9.74 -4.19 12.67
CA ILE A 40 -9.80 -5.19 11.60
C ILE A 40 -8.56 -5.04 10.69
N LEU A 41 -8.14 -3.81 10.40
CA LEU A 41 -7.01 -3.50 9.52
C LEU A 41 -5.64 -3.59 10.20
N ASN A 42 -5.54 -4.12 11.43
CA ASN A 42 -4.28 -4.26 12.17
C ASN A 42 -3.43 -2.96 12.26
N GLY A 43 -4.08 -1.79 12.24
CA GLY A 43 -3.40 -0.48 12.26
C GLY A 43 -3.20 0.18 10.89
N GLY A 44 -3.44 -0.54 9.80
CA GLY A 44 -3.51 0.00 8.43
C GLY A 44 -4.70 0.95 8.24
N LYS A 45 -4.64 1.78 7.19
CA LYS A 45 -5.71 2.74 6.85
C LYS A 45 -6.59 2.28 5.70
N GLY A 46 -6.08 1.39 4.87
CA GLY A 46 -6.81 0.68 3.84
C GLY A 46 -6.29 -0.75 3.68
N ALA A 47 -7.04 -1.57 2.94
CA ALA A 47 -6.53 -2.79 2.35
C ALA A 47 -7.33 -3.20 1.11
N TYR A 48 -6.69 -3.77 0.12
CA TYR A 48 -7.33 -4.32 -1.07
C TYR A 48 -7.26 -5.85 -1.05
N SER A 49 -8.40 -6.49 -1.29
CA SER A 49 -8.47 -7.95 -1.46
C SER A 49 -8.79 -8.30 -2.91
N GLN A 50 -7.82 -8.88 -3.61
CA GLN A 50 -8.04 -9.43 -4.96
C GLN A 50 -9.11 -10.53 -4.95
N LYS A 51 -9.13 -11.38 -3.91
CA LYS A 51 -10.08 -12.50 -3.81
C LYS A 51 -11.55 -12.06 -3.79
N GLU A 52 -11.85 -10.98 -3.07
CA GLU A 52 -13.21 -10.44 -2.96
C GLU A 52 -13.45 -9.28 -3.93
N ASN A 53 -12.41 -8.83 -4.64
CA ASN A 53 -12.36 -7.58 -5.39
C ASN A 53 -12.96 -6.42 -4.57
N ARG A 54 -12.36 -6.12 -3.42
CA ARG A 54 -12.93 -5.17 -2.44
C ARG A 54 -11.85 -4.35 -1.76
N ILE A 55 -12.14 -3.07 -1.59
CA ILE A 55 -11.36 -2.15 -0.77
C ILE A 55 -11.98 -2.10 0.63
N TYR A 56 -11.18 -2.34 1.66
CA TYR A 56 -11.54 -2.15 3.05
C TYR A 56 -10.94 -0.83 3.52
N LEU A 57 -11.76 0.06 4.06
CA LEU A 57 -11.34 1.41 4.47
C LEU A 57 -11.52 1.58 5.97
N SER A 58 -10.51 2.11 6.65
CA SER A 58 -10.60 2.36 8.10
C SER A 58 -11.62 3.46 8.42
N ILE A 59 -12.51 3.18 9.37
CA ILE A 59 -13.46 4.16 9.91
C ILE A 59 -12.76 5.39 10.51
N ASP A 60 -11.50 5.26 10.93
CA ASP A 60 -10.72 6.35 11.52
C ASP A 60 -10.44 7.49 10.51
N LEU A 61 -10.59 7.22 9.21
CA LEU A 61 -10.39 8.24 8.17
C LEU A 61 -11.61 9.13 7.97
N ILE A 62 -12.78 8.77 8.51
CA ILE A 62 -14.02 9.52 8.29
C ILE A 62 -13.88 10.95 8.82
N GLY A 63 -14.15 11.92 7.94
CA GLY A 63 -13.99 13.34 8.21
C GLY A 63 -12.67 13.93 7.71
N ASN A 64 -11.74 13.10 7.21
CA ASN A 64 -10.52 13.54 6.54
C ASN A 64 -10.54 13.13 5.06
N VAL A 65 -11.13 13.99 4.22
CA VAL A 65 -11.29 13.74 2.78
C VAL A 65 -9.96 13.53 2.08
N GLU A 66 -8.91 14.27 2.45
CA GLU A 66 -7.58 14.13 1.83
C GLU A 66 -7.00 12.74 2.10
N SER A 67 -7.02 12.28 3.35
CA SER A 67 -6.53 10.93 3.68
C SER A 67 -7.39 9.83 3.06
N ILE A 68 -8.71 10.01 3.00
CA ILE A 68 -9.60 9.06 2.31
C ILE A 68 -9.22 8.95 0.83
N SER A 69 -9.03 10.09 0.14
CA SER A 69 -8.67 10.10 -1.27
C SER A 69 -7.33 9.40 -1.51
N LYS A 70 -6.31 9.68 -0.70
CA LYS A 70 -4.99 9.06 -0.81
C LYS A 70 -5.06 7.54 -0.70
N VAL A 71 -5.69 7.05 0.36
CA VAL A 71 -5.85 5.61 0.60
C VAL A 71 -6.64 4.96 -0.53
N ILE A 72 -7.80 5.50 -0.93
CA ILE A 72 -8.59 4.90 -2.00
C ILE A 72 -7.82 4.83 -3.33
N ILE A 73 -7.03 5.85 -3.68
CA ILE A 73 -6.25 5.84 -4.92
C ILE A 73 -5.18 4.74 -4.88
N GLU A 74 -4.53 4.53 -3.74
CA GLU A 74 -3.56 3.46 -3.52
C GLU A 74 -4.19 2.08 -3.69
N GLU A 75 -5.34 1.85 -3.04
CA GLU A 75 -6.07 0.59 -3.15
C GLU A 75 -6.64 0.34 -4.57
N ILE A 76 -6.90 1.41 -5.34
CA ILE A 76 -7.19 1.30 -6.77
C ILE A 76 -5.93 0.91 -7.56
N GLY A 77 -4.75 1.32 -7.12
CA GLY A 77 -3.47 0.92 -7.70
C GLY A 77 -3.25 -0.59 -7.58
N HIS A 78 -3.42 -1.17 -6.38
CA HIS A 78 -3.40 -2.62 -6.16
C HIS A 78 -4.45 -3.36 -7.01
N TYR A 79 -5.67 -2.81 -7.11
CA TYR A 79 -6.67 -3.35 -8.05
C TYR A 79 -6.18 -3.36 -9.50
N VAL A 80 -5.58 -2.26 -9.97
CA VAL A 80 -5.04 -2.17 -11.33
C VAL A 80 -3.95 -3.21 -11.54
N ASP A 81 -2.99 -3.35 -10.60
CA ASP A 81 -1.93 -4.35 -10.67
C ASP A 81 -2.52 -5.75 -10.86
N ALA A 82 -3.44 -6.12 -9.98
CA ALA A 82 -4.15 -7.39 -10.00
C ALA A 82 -4.94 -7.68 -11.30
N GLN A 83 -5.28 -6.65 -12.10
CA GLN A 83 -5.90 -6.84 -13.42
C GLN A 83 -4.87 -7.02 -14.54
N ILE A 84 -3.74 -6.30 -14.47
CA ILE A 84 -2.79 -6.20 -15.58
C ILE A 84 -1.61 -7.16 -15.43
N ASN A 85 -1.30 -7.60 -14.21
CA ASN A 85 -0.24 -8.54 -13.90
C ASN A 85 -0.81 -9.90 -13.47
N GLN A 86 -0.13 -10.97 -13.85
CA GLN A 86 -0.48 -12.34 -13.42
C GLN A 86 0.13 -12.70 -12.06
N VAL A 87 1.23 -12.03 -11.73
CA VAL A 87 1.95 -12.13 -10.48
C VAL A 87 2.06 -10.71 -9.99
N ASP A 88 1.69 -10.50 -8.74
CA ASP A 88 1.78 -9.23 -8.05
C ASP A 88 3.13 -8.53 -8.27
N SER A 89 3.08 -7.21 -8.46
CA SER A 89 4.28 -6.41 -8.59
C SER A 89 5.02 -6.35 -7.25
N PRO A 90 6.36 -6.33 -7.25
CA PRO A 90 7.10 -6.25 -5.99
C PRO A 90 7.02 -4.85 -5.38
N GLY A 91 6.84 -4.80 -4.05
CA GLY A 91 6.79 -3.55 -3.31
C GLY A 91 5.35 -3.13 -3.06
N ASP A 92 5.17 -1.84 -2.77
CA ASP A 92 3.87 -1.17 -2.72
C ASP A 92 3.66 -0.40 -4.05
N GLU A 93 3.24 -1.13 -5.10
CA GLU A 93 2.92 -0.53 -6.40
C GLU A 93 1.65 0.33 -6.36
N GLY A 94 0.74 0.05 -5.42
CA GLY A 94 -0.41 0.88 -5.11
C GLY A 94 0.00 2.28 -4.68
N GLY A 95 0.92 2.39 -3.74
CA GLY A 95 1.43 3.66 -3.20
C GLY A 95 2.23 4.42 -4.24
N ILE A 96 3.04 3.72 -5.05
CA ILE A 96 3.70 4.34 -6.21
C ILE A 96 2.68 4.88 -7.21
N PHE A 97 1.62 4.11 -7.50
CA PHE A 97 0.54 4.54 -8.38
C PHE A 97 -0.18 5.78 -7.82
N ALA A 98 -0.50 5.78 -6.52
CA ALA A 98 -1.18 6.89 -5.87
C ALA A 98 -0.37 8.18 -5.88
N ALA A 99 0.94 8.10 -5.63
CA ALA A 99 1.84 9.24 -5.76
C ALA A 99 1.84 9.80 -7.19
N LEU A 100 1.90 8.93 -8.21
CA LEU A 100 1.88 9.34 -9.61
C LEU A 100 0.56 9.98 -10.03
N VAL A 101 -0.58 9.46 -9.58
CA VAL A 101 -1.91 10.03 -9.87
C VAL A 101 -2.09 11.41 -9.25
N GLN A 102 -1.45 11.66 -8.10
CA GLN A 102 -1.51 12.92 -7.38
C GLN A 102 -0.40 13.92 -7.76
N ASP A 103 0.37 13.62 -8.82
CA ASP A 103 1.53 14.41 -9.26
C ASP A 103 2.58 14.64 -8.14
N GLU A 104 2.67 13.70 -7.18
CA GLU A 104 3.68 13.74 -6.13
C GLU A 104 5.06 13.35 -6.67
N VAL A 105 6.10 14.08 -6.24
CA VAL A 105 7.48 13.81 -6.64
C VAL A 105 8.10 12.82 -5.67
N LEU A 106 8.20 11.56 -6.09
CA LEU A 106 8.95 10.54 -5.37
C LEU A 106 10.45 10.77 -5.55
N SER A 107 11.16 11.03 -4.44
CA SER A 107 12.62 10.99 -4.43
C SER A 107 13.12 9.57 -4.66
N ALA A 108 14.38 9.42 -5.06
CA ALA A 108 14.96 8.10 -5.31
C ALA A 108 14.96 7.19 -4.07
N ASN A 109 15.09 7.75 -2.87
CA ASN A 109 15.02 6.98 -1.62
C ASN A 109 13.59 6.52 -1.32
N VAL A 110 12.59 7.40 -1.43
CA VAL A 110 11.18 7.03 -1.18
C VAL A 110 10.72 5.99 -2.20
N LEU A 111 11.06 6.17 -3.49
CA LEU A 111 10.75 5.17 -4.50
C LEU A 111 11.43 3.82 -4.24
N ALA A 112 12.66 3.83 -3.68
CA ALA A 112 13.35 2.62 -3.30
C ALA A 112 12.73 1.96 -2.06
N GLU A 113 12.24 2.73 -1.11
CA GLU A 113 11.51 2.24 0.06
C GLU A 113 10.22 1.55 -0.37
N LEU A 114 9.37 2.23 -1.16
CA LEU A 114 8.12 1.66 -1.68
C LEU A 114 8.35 0.36 -2.47
N ARG A 115 9.37 0.32 -3.33
CA ARG A 115 9.72 -0.90 -4.11
C ARG A 115 10.20 -2.09 -3.28
N ASN A 116 10.56 -1.87 -2.01
CA ASN A 116 11.01 -2.93 -1.10
C ASN A 116 10.02 -3.14 0.06
N GLU A 117 8.92 -2.39 0.09
CA GLU A 117 7.89 -2.56 1.09
C GLU A 117 7.21 -3.93 0.93
N ASN A 118 6.79 -4.52 2.04
CA ASN A 118 5.94 -5.69 2.03
C ASN A 118 4.67 -5.30 2.78
N ASP A 119 3.71 -4.85 1.99
CA ASP A 119 2.36 -4.44 2.36
C ASP A 119 1.35 -5.62 2.33
N GLY A 120 1.76 -6.76 1.80
CA GLY A 120 1.00 -8.00 1.84
C GLY A 120 0.71 -8.49 3.26
N GLY A 121 -0.49 -9.03 3.48
CA GLY A 121 -0.89 -9.55 4.77
C GLY A 121 -2.22 -10.30 4.77
N TRP A 122 -2.71 -10.57 5.98
CA TRP A 122 -3.99 -11.25 6.20
C TRP A 122 -4.97 -10.35 6.93
N LEU A 123 -6.18 -10.27 6.40
CA LEU A 123 -7.32 -9.57 6.96
C LEU A 123 -8.36 -10.59 7.41
N GLU A 124 -8.91 -10.45 8.63
CA GLU A 124 -10.05 -11.25 9.06
C GLU A 124 -11.31 -10.40 9.12
N VAL A 125 -12.30 -10.72 8.29
CA VAL A 125 -13.58 -10.02 8.23
C VAL A 125 -14.70 -11.04 8.16
N ASN A 126 -15.71 -10.89 9.01
CA ASN A 126 -16.84 -11.84 9.12
C ASN A 126 -16.41 -13.31 9.32
N GLY A 127 -15.28 -13.55 10.00
CA GLY A 127 -14.72 -14.88 10.21
C GLY A 127 -14.05 -15.51 8.97
N GLN A 128 -13.89 -14.75 7.89
CA GLN A 128 -13.13 -15.15 6.71
C GLN A 128 -11.75 -14.51 6.74
N LYS A 129 -10.71 -15.34 6.59
CA LYS A 129 -9.33 -14.90 6.42
C LYS A 129 -9.04 -14.64 4.94
N LEU A 130 -8.68 -13.40 4.62
CA LEU A 130 -8.42 -12.88 3.28
C LEU A 130 -6.97 -12.46 3.16
N GLU A 131 -6.33 -12.80 2.05
CA GLU A 131 -5.06 -12.18 1.65
C GLU A 131 -5.38 -10.79 1.07
N VAL A 132 -4.57 -9.81 1.48
CA VAL A 132 -4.72 -8.40 1.12
C VAL A 132 -3.36 -7.73 0.99
N GLU A 133 -3.30 -6.65 0.21
CA GLU A 133 -2.28 -5.60 0.31
C GLU A 133 -2.84 -4.47 1.19
N TYR A 134 -2.01 -3.89 2.06
CA TYR A 134 -2.40 -2.88 3.04
C TYR A 134 -1.79 -1.51 2.74
N ASN A 135 -2.61 -0.46 2.70
CA ASN A 135 -2.10 0.88 3.00
C ASN A 135 -1.72 0.97 4.48
N ASN A 136 -0.42 0.82 4.77
CA ASN A 136 0.12 0.96 6.11
C ASN A 136 0.61 2.40 6.34
N PRO A 137 0.40 2.98 7.55
CA PRO A 137 1.09 4.20 7.89
C PRO A 137 2.60 3.93 7.90
N THR A 138 3.35 4.57 7.00
CA THR A 138 4.81 4.46 6.97
C THR A 138 5.38 4.93 8.31
N VAL A 139 5.78 3.98 9.18
CA VAL A 139 6.50 4.31 10.42
C VAL A 139 7.97 4.44 10.07
N SER A 140 8.41 5.65 9.76
CA SER A 140 9.84 5.95 9.67
C SER A 140 10.44 5.91 11.09
N LEU A 141 10.95 4.74 11.50
CA LEU A 141 11.83 4.64 12.66
C LEU A 141 13.18 5.26 12.30
N SER A 142 13.33 6.56 12.58
CA SER A 142 14.66 7.17 12.64
C SER A 142 15.40 6.61 13.86
N LEU A 143 16.01 5.44 13.68
CA LEU A 143 17.03 4.94 14.60
C LEU A 143 18.27 5.80 14.38
N THR A 144 18.37 6.92 15.11
CA THR A 144 19.67 7.56 15.27
C THR A 144 20.54 6.58 16.05
N SER A 145 21.45 5.89 15.36
CA SER A 145 22.55 5.20 16.02
C SER A 145 23.19 6.21 17.00
N PRO A 146 23.21 5.95 18.30
CA PRO A 146 23.88 6.83 19.24
C PRO A 146 25.34 6.98 18.78
N SER A 147 25.78 8.21 18.51
CA SER A 147 27.19 8.44 18.14
C SER A 147 28.14 8.12 19.31
N THR A 148 27.59 8.09 20.53
CA THR A 148 28.29 7.69 21.75
C THR A 148 27.31 6.98 22.69
N VAL A 149 27.75 5.86 23.25
CA VAL A 149 27.14 5.25 24.44
C VAL A 149 27.92 5.75 25.65
N THR A 150 27.26 6.38 26.61
CA THR A 150 27.85 6.62 27.93
C THR A 150 27.35 5.51 28.85
N GLU A 151 28.24 4.59 29.22
CA GLU A 151 27.94 3.56 30.21
C GLU A 151 27.90 4.20 31.60
N ASP A 152 26.72 4.20 32.24
CA ASP A 152 26.59 4.50 33.66
C ASP A 152 26.49 3.21 34.47
N GLY A 153 27.63 2.50 34.56
CA GLY A 153 27.81 1.39 35.50
C GLY A 153 27.76 -0.03 34.91
N PRO A 154 28.04 -1.05 35.75
CA PRO A 154 28.46 -2.39 35.33
C PRO A 154 27.29 -3.35 35.02
N GLN A 155 26.16 -2.86 34.48
CA GLN A 155 25.01 -3.71 34.16
C GLN A 155 24.76 -3.75 32.65
N ASN A 156 25.32 -4.81 32.05
CA ASN A 156 25.01 -5.48 30.78
C ASN A 156 24.27 -4.68 29.68
N LEU A 157 24.99 -4.37 28.60
CA LEU A 157 24.40 -4.09 27.29
C LEU A 157 24.72 -5.26 26.34
N PHE A 158 23.72 -6.09 26.03
CA PHE A 158 23.80 -7.08 24.95
C PHE A 158 22.92 -6.60 23.80
N TYR A 159 23.55 -6.22 22.68
CA TYR A 159 22.86 -6.07 21.40
C TYR A 159 23.16 -7.31 20.56
N VAL A 160 22.13 -8.08 20.22
CA VAL A 160 22.21 -9.13 19.20
C VAL A 160 21.40 -8.67 18.00
N PHE A 161 22.10 -8.37 16.92
CA PHE A 161 21.49 -8.18 15.60
C PHE A 161 21.64 -9.49 14.83
N SER A 162 20.53 -10.11 14.45
CA SER A 162 20.53 -11.26 13.55
C SER A 162 20.19 -10.76 12.14
N ARG A 163 21.06 -11.10 11.18
CA ARG A 163 20.89 -10.85 9.75
C ARG A 163 19.77 -11.73 9.19
#